data_AF-A0A3A8YZ39-F1
#
_entry.id   AF-A0A3A8YZ39-F1
#
_cell.length_a   1.000
_cell.length_b   1.000
_cell.length_c   1.000
_cell.angle_alpha   90.00
_cell.angle_beta   90.00
_cell.angle_gamma   90.00
#
_symmetry.space_group_name_H-M   'P 1'
#
loop_
_entity.id
_entity.type
_entity.pdbx_description
1 polymer ?
#
loop_
_entity_poly.entity_id
_entity_poly.type
_entity_poly.pdbx_seq_one_letter_code
_entity_poly.pdbx_strand_id
1 'polypeptide(L)'
;MESYILHVRSVKESMSREVINTYQLEEILPKIIDYEEENYYNNIGVDSNLEKDLLEDLQMLDNKYKEITKSVIIRYQKIVEHIKQTRGRKCQICQYSFIMDNGNEYCEAHHIQYLSKNGSQSSDNVILLCPNHHRMFHYAHDAVFVDDLVDGKRKVLIENVEHLIDFS
;
A
#
# COMPACT_ATOMS: atom_id res chain seq x y z
N MET A 1 -30.05 17.90 3.07
CA MET A 1 -28.67 17.37 3.09
C MET A 1 -28.54 16.48 1.87
N GLU A 2 -27.83 16.96 0.85
CA GLU A 2 -27.68 16.28 -0.43
C GLU A 2 -26.73 15.09 -0.28
N SER A 3 -27.22 13.90 -0.64
CA SER A 3 -26.44 12.67 -0.73
C SER A 3 -25.70 12.64 -2.06
N TYR A 4 -24.37 12.73 -2.02
CA TYR A 4 -23.55 12.54 -3.21
C TYR A 4 -23.40 11.03 -3.49
N ILE A 5 -24.14 10.53 -4.48
CA ILE A 5 -23.99 9.18 -5.00
C ILE A 5 -22.88 9.19 -6.06
N LEU A 6 -21.70 8.66 -5.73
CA LEU A 6 -20.66 8.39 -6.72
C LEU A 6 -21.00 7.07 -7.44
N HIS A 7 -21.63 7.16 -8.60
CA HIS A 7 -21.70 6.05 -9.56
C HIS A 7 -20.35 5.91 -10.28
N VAL A 8 -19.60 4.86 -9.96
CA VAL A 8 -18.43 4.48 -10.77
C VAL A 8 -18.98 3.76 -12.02
N ARG A 9 -18.94 4.45 -13.17
CA ARG A 9 -19.44 3.94 -14.46
C ARG A 9 -18.61 2.75 -14.93
N SER A 10 -19.30 1.72 -15.41
CA SER A 10 -18.74 0.58 -16.11
C SER A 10 -18.15 1.00 -17.46
N VAL A 11 -16.97 0.48 -17.79
CA VAL A 11 -16.45 0.51 -19.16
C VAL A 11 -16.82 -0.82 -19.80
N LYS A 12 -17.83 -0.79 -20.69
CA LYS A 12 -18.04 -1.83 -21.69
C LYS A 12 -17.54 -1.28 -23.01
N GLU A 13 -16.51 -1.88 -23.58
CA GLU A 13 -16.47 -2.07 -25.02
C GLU A 13 -15.60 -3.28 -25.38
N SER A 14 -16.18 -4.05 -26.29
CA SER A 14 -15.84 -5.38 -26.74
C SER A 14 -14.81 -5.36 -27.84
N MET A 15 -13.74 -6.16 -27.73
CA MET A 15 -13.08 -6.76 -28.90
C MET A 15 -12.62 -8.18 -28.58
N SER A 16 -13.08 -9.10 -29.43
CA SER A 16 -12.56 -10.44 -29.73
C SER A 16 -12.30 -11.41 -28.57
N ARG A 17 -13.26 -12.33 -28.41
CA ARG A 17 -13.01 -13.69 -27.95
C ARG A 17 -11.95 -14.32 -28.86
N GLU A 18 -10.72 -14.46 -28.40
CA GLU A 18 -9.80 -15.47 -28.91
C GLU A 18 -8.62 -15.64 -27.92
N VAL A 19 -8.52 -16.86 -27.41
CA VAL A 19 -7.35 -17.48 -26.78
C VAL A 19 -6.90 -16.87 -25.44
N ILE A 20 -7.56 -17.31 -24.36
CA ILE A 20 -6.87 -17.48 -23.08
C ILE A 20 -5.73 -18.46 -23.36
N ASN A 21 -4.49 -17.97 -23.42
CA ASN A 21 -3.33 -18.82 -23.45
C ASN A 21 -3.26 -19.49 -22.08
N THR A 22 -3.81 -20.69 -22.03
CA THR A 22 -3.53 -21.72 -21.03
C THR A 22 -2.02 -21.96 -21.06
N TYR A 23 -1.27 -21.11 -20.35
CA TYR A 23 0.00 -21.57 -19.82
C TYR A 23 -0.35 -22.75 -18.92
N GLN A 24 -0.10 -23.94 -19.46
CA GLN A 24 -0.44 -25.23 -18.87
C GLN A 24 0.12 -25.29 -17.44
N LEU A 25 -0.75 -25.10 -16.45
CA LEU A 25 -0.45 -25.38 -15.04
C LEU A 25 0.06 -26.82 -14.87
N GLU A 26 -0.40 -27.72 -15.74
CA GLU A 26 0.01 -29.12 -15.85
C GLU A 26 1.48 -29.30 -16.26
N GLU A 27 2.10 -28.34 -16.95
CA GLU A 27 3.53 -28.40 -17.32
C GLU A 27 4.47 -27.81 -16.26
N ILE A 28 3.93 -26.98 -15.36
CA ILE A 28 4.71 -26.30 -14.31
C ILE A 28 4.80 -27.18 -13.06
N LEU A 29 3.71 -27.87 -12.71
CA LEU A 29 3.65 -28.74 -11.52
C LEU A 29 4.76 -29.80 -11.45
N PRO A 30 5.11 -30.53 -12.54
CA PRO A 30 6.17 -31.53 -12.48
C PRO A 30 7.58 -30.93 -12.39
N LYS A 31 7.79 -29.72 -12.95
CA LYS A 31 9.10 -29.03 -12.92
C LYS A 31 9.46 -28.48 -11.55
N ILE A 32 8.46 -28.30 -10.68
CA ILE A 32 8.66 -27.94 -9.27
C ILE A 32 9.03 -29.18 -8.43
N ILE A 33 8.65 -30.38 -8.88
CA ILE A 33 8.74 -31.62 -8.10
C ILE A 33 10.04 -32.40 -8.38
N ASP A 34 10.64 -32.30 -9.58
CA ASP A 34 11.85 -33.07 -9.95
C ASP A 34 13.20 -32.33 -9.78
N TYR A 35 13.27 -31.29 -8.94
CA TYR A 35 14.56 -30.74 -8.47
C TYR A 35 14.87 -31.35 -7.09
N GLU A 36 15.27 -32.62 -7.09
CA GLU A 36 15.67 -33.44 -5.92
C GLU A 36 16.46 -32.59 -4.89
N GLU A 37 15.87 -32.26 -3.74
CA GLU A 37 15.85 -33.02 -2.46
C GLU A 37 17.27 -33.23 -1.89
N GLU A 38 17.65 -32.79 -0.69
CA GLU A 38 17.01 -32.90 0.62
C GLU A 38 17.54 -31.74 1.52
N ASN A 39 16.67 -31.06 2.30
CA ASN A 39 16.95 -30.27 3.53
C ASN A 39 16.39 -28.84 3.63
N TYR A 40 15.76 -28.25 2.61
CA TYR A 40 15.23 -26.87 2.77
C TYR A 40 13.76 -26.81 3.20
N TYR A 41 12.88 -27.67 2.66
CA TYR A 41 11.43 -27.59 2.92
C TYR A 41 10.96 -28.28 4.20
N ASN A 42 11.73 -29.20 4.79
CA ASN A 42 11.34 -29.87 6.03
C ASN A 42 11.27 -28.94 7.26
N ASN A 43 11.66 -27.67 7.13
CA ASN A 43 11.52 -26.64 8.17
C ASN A 43 10.51 -25.53 7.86
N ILE A 44 9.89 -25.54 6.68
CA ILE A 44 8.77 -24.63 6.39
C ILE A 44 7.50 -25.43 6.66
N GLY A 45 7.11 -25.51 7.93
CA GLY A 45 5.78 -25.98 8.27
C GLY A 45 4.78 -25.09 7.57
N VAL A 46 4.27 -25.54 6.42
CA VAL A 46 3.16 -24.89 5.75
C VAL A 46 2.01 -24.94 6.75
N ASP A 47 1.55 -23.77 7.18
CA ASP A 47 0.39 -23.66 8.06
C ASP A 47 -0.76 -24.39 7.37
N SER A 48 -1.20 -25.50 7.96
CA SER A 48 -2.26 -26.35 7.40
C SER A 48 -3.55 -25.58 7.11
N ASN A 49 -3.72 -24.40 7.72
CA ASN A 49 -4.84 -23.50 7.43
C ASN A 49 -4.67 -22.77 6.10
N LEU A 50 -3.45 -22.38 5.71
CA LEU A 50 -3.21 -21.67 4.45
C LEU A 50 -3.46 -22.55 3.23
N GLU A 51 -3.03 -23.82 3.28
CA GLU A 51 -3.27 -24.79 2.20
C GLU A 51 -4.77 -25.02 2.00
N LYS A 52 -5.51 -25.12 3.10
CA LYS A 52 -6.96 -25.28 3.08
C LYS A 52 -7.68 -24.03 2.55
N ASP A 53 -7.32 -22.84 3.03
CA ASP A 53 -7.92 -21.58 2.59
C ASP A 53 -7.69 -21.36 1.09
N LEU A 54 -6.48 -21.66 0.58
CA LEU A 54 -6.17 -21.60 -0.84
C LEU A 54 -7.02 -22.58 -1.65
N LEU A 55 -7.22 -23.80 -1.15
CA LEU A 55 -8.03 -24.80 -1.84
C LEU A 55 -9.51 -24.39 -1.91
N GLU A 56 -10.03 -23.72 -0.88
CA GLU A 56 -11.38 -23.15 -0.87
C GLU A 56 -11.52 -21.99 -1.88
N ASP A 57 -10.53 -21.08 -1.94
CA ASP A 57 -10.52 -19.97 -2.91
C ASP A 57 -10.44 -20.46 -4.36
N LEU A 58 -9.60 -21.47 -4.65
CA LEU A 58 -9.48 -22.09 -5.97
C LEU A 58 -10.76 -22.79 -6.43
N GLN A 59 -11.58 -23.27 -5.49
CA GLN A 59 -12.89 -23.85 -5.79
C GLN A 59 -13.97 -22.77 -6.01
N MET A 60 -13.73 -21.53 -5.59
CA MET A 60 -14.70 -20.42 -5.65
C MET A 60 -14.10 -19.16 -6.31
N LEU A 61 -13.61 -19.32 -7.53
CA LEU A 61 -13.00 -18.24 -8.33
C LEU A 61 -13.99 -17.18 -8.85
N ASP A 62 -15.30 -17.40 -8.66
CA ASP A 62 -16.32 -16.45 -9.05
C ASP A 62 -16.34 -15.23 -8.10
N ASN A 63 -16.44 -14.03 -8.69
CA ASN A 63 -16.54 -12.79 -7.94
C ASN A 63 -17.79 -12.77 -7.04
N LYS A 64 -17.59 -12.62 -5.72
CA LYS A 64 -18.66 -12.41 -4.75
C LYS A 64 -18.75 -10.93 -4.38
N TYR A 65 -19.97 -10.44 -4.18
CA TYR A 65 -20.24 -9.06 -3.81
C TYR A 65 -20.94 -8.99 -2.46
N LYS A 66 -20.56 -8.03 -1.64
CA LYS A 66 -21.19 -7.72 -0.34
C LYS A 66 -21.46 -6.23 -0.27
N GLU A 67 -22.67 -5.84 0.07
CA GLU A 67 -23.01 -4.44 0.34
C GLU A 67 -22.57 -4.06 1.75
N ILE A 68 -21.90 -2.91 1.87
CA ILE A 68 -21.41 -2.37 3.14
C ILE A 68 -21.74 -0.88 3.27
N THR A 69 -22.17 -0.46 4.45
CA THR A 69 -22.33 0.96 4.80
C THR A 69 -21.13 1.40 5.62
N LYS A 70 -20.44 2.47 5.21
CA LYS A 70 -19.23 2.95 5.88
C LYS A 70 -19.22 4.47 6.03
N SER A 71 -18.90 4.93 7.23
CA SER A 71 -18.54 6.32 7.49
C SER A 71 -17.08 6.56 7.10
N VAL A 72 -16.82 7.61 6.33
CA VAL A 72 -15.48 7.95 5.82
C VAL A 72 -15.07 9.33 6.30
N ILE A 73 -13.82 9.47 6.72
CA ILE A 73 -13.23 10.76 7.07
C ILE A 73 -12.94 11.53 5.77
N ILE A 74 -13.47 12.75 5.67
CA ILE A 74 -13.20 13.66 4.55
C ILE A 74 -11.75 14.14 4.65
N ARG A 75 -10.97 13.93 3.59
CA ARG A 75 -9.57 14.35 3.51
C ARG A 75 -9.41 15.66 2.76
N TYR A 76 -8.63 16.58 3.29
CA TYR A 76 -8.33 17.88 2.69
C TYR A 76 -7.24 17.75 1.62
N GLN A 77 -7.63 17.22 0.45
CA GLN A 77 -6.70 16.93 -0.65
C GLN A 77 -5.89 18.14 -1.11
N LYS A 78 -6.45 19.35 -1.08
CA LYS A 78 -5.73 20.58 -1.45
C LYS A 78 -4.55 20.88 -0.52
N ILE A 79 -4.67 20.56 0.77
CA ILE A 79 -3.58 20.70 1.74
C ILE A 79 -2.47 19.70 1.40
N VAL A 80 -2.83 18.44 1.16
CA VAL A 80 -1.87 17.40 0.77
C VAL A 80 -1.13 17.78 -0.52
N GLU A 81 -1.85 18.27 -1.53
CA GLU A 81 -1.25 18.69 -2.79
C GLU A 81 -0.31 19.89 -2.60
N HIS A 82 -0.69 20.86 -1.77
CA HIS A 82 0.20 21.96 -1.41
C HIS A 82 1.48 21.47 -0.73
N ILE A 83 1.38 20.55 0.23
CA ILE A 83 2.55 19.94 0.91
C ILE A 83 3.45 19.21 -0.08
N LYS A 84 2.84 18.44 -0.99
CA LYS A 84 3.56 17.75 -2.06
C LYS A 84 4.40 18.72 -2.89
N GLN A 85 3.81 19.85 -3.28
CA GLN A 85 4.49 20.88 -4.07
C GLN A 85 5.61 21.56 -3.28
N THR A 86 5.34 21.99 -2.04
CA THR A 86 6.34 22.73 -1.23
C THR A 86 7.50 21.86 -0.77
N ARG A 87 7.28 20.55 -0.58
CA ARG A 87 8.30 19.59 -0.13
C ARG A 87 8.89 18.73 -1.26
N GLY A 88 8.68 19.13 -2.52
CA GLY A 88 9.39 18.56 -3.66
C GLY A 88 9.00 17.13 -4.05
N ARG A 89 7.83 16.64 -3.62
CA ARG A 89 7.23 15.37 -4.07
C ARG A 89 8.09 14.10 -3.95
N LYS A 90 9.02 14.06 -3.01
CA LYS A 90 9.90 12.91 -2.75
C LYS A 90 9.61 12.27 -1.41
N CYS A 91 10.00 11.01 -1.26
CA CYS A 91 10.05 10.39 0.05
C CYS A 91 11.00 11.18 0.94
N GLN A 92 10.55 11.67 2.10
CA GLN A 92 11.40 12.42 3.03
C GLN A 92 12.41 11.53 3.78
N ILE A 93 12.30 10.20 3.67
CA ILE A 93 13.24 9.25 4.29
C ILE A 93 14.40 8.94 3.35
N CYS A 94 14.10 8.44 2.14
CA CYS A 94 15.11 7.95 1.20
C CYS A 94 15.23 8.77 -0.09
N GLN A 95 14.49 9.86 -0.23
CA GLN A 95 14.46 10.75 -1.40
C GLN A 95 14.01 10.11 -2.72
N TYR A 96 13.67 8.81 -2.75
CA TYR A 96 13.22 8.13 -3.96
C TYR A 96 11.84 8.65 -4.43
N SER A 97 11.72 8.76 -5.75
CA SER A 97 10.47 9.02 -6.47
C SER A 97 10.61 8.55 -7.92
N PHE A 98 9.47 8.37 -8.61
CA PHE A 98 9.40 8.13 -10.05
C PHE A 98 8.45 9.14 -10.70
N ILE A 99 8.61 9.36 -12.01
CA ILE A 99 7.78 10.29 -12.78
C ILE A 99 6.50 9.61 -13.23
N MET A 100 5.35 10.21 -12.89
CA MET A 100 4.04 9.77 -13.35
C MET A 100 3.78 10.23 -14.80
N ASP A 101 2.74 9.67 -15.42
CA ASP A 101 2.23 10.06 -16.73
C ASP A 101 1.94 11.57 -16.88
N ASN A 102 1.51 12.20 -15.79
CA ASN A 102 1.26 13.65 -15.70
C ASN A 102 2.54 14.50 -15.52
N GLY A 103 3.73 13.88 -15.56
CA GLY A 103 5.02 14.54 -15.43
C GLY A 103 5.46 14.86 -13.99
N ASN A 104 4.62 14.60 -12.99
CA ASN A 104 4.95 14.87 -11.59
C ASN A 104 5.67 13.70 -10.93
N GLU A 105 6.54 14.00 -9.97
CA GLU A 105 7.14 13.01 -9.07
C GLU A 105 6.08 12.37 -8.14
N TYR A 106 6.15 11.05 -7.99
CA TYR A 106 5.26 10.27 -7.15
C TYR A 106 5.72 10.23 -5.68
N CYS A 107 4.78 10.47 -4.77
CA CYS A 107 4.90 10.18 -3.34
C CYS A 107 3.51 10.00 -2.71
N GLU A 108 3.46 9.29 -1.59
CA GLU A 108 2.25 9.07 -0.79
C GLU A 108 2.30 9.95 0.46
N ALA A 109 1.21 10.66 0.74
CA ALA A 109 1.07 11.43 1.97
C ALA A 109 0.54 10.53 3.08
N HIS A 110 1.26 10.51 4.19
CA HIS A 110 0.92 9.72 5.37
C HIS A 110 0.67 10.64 6.56
N HIS A 111 -0.41 10.39 7.30
CA HIS A 111 -0.66 11.11 8.54
C HIS A 111 0.07 10.40 9.67
N ILE A 112 1.04 11.06 10.32
CA ILE A 112 1.85 10.49 11.41
C ILE A 112 0.94 10.01 12.55
N GLN A 113 0.07 10.88 13.05
CA GLN A 113 -1.09 10.49 13.84
C GLN A 113 -2.25 10.19 12.90
N TYR A 114 -2.74 8.96 12.92
CA TYR A 114 -3.84 8.53 12.07
C TYR A 114 -5.10 9.35 12.30
N LEU A 115 -5.77 9.73 11.21
CA LEU A 115 -7.05 10.42 11.28
C LEU A 115 -8.13 9.61 12.01
N SER A 116 -8.10 8.28 11.91
CA SER A 116 -8.98 7.38 12.68
C SER A 116 -8.74 7.42 14.19
N LYS A 117 -7.58 7.94 14.60
CA LYS A 117 -7.18 8.18 15.99
C LYS A 117 -7.11 9.68 16.31
N ASN A 118 -8.00 10.46 15.70
CA ASN A 118 -8.13 11.91 15.88
C ASN A 118 -6.87 12.73 15.52
N GLY A 119 -6.03 12.24 14.60
CA GLY A 119 -4.92 13.03 14.07
C GLY A 119 -5.39 14.24 13.28
N SER A 120 -4.60 15.32 13.31
CA SER A 120 -4.88 16.55 12.57
C SER A 120 -4.68 16.38 11.05
N GLN A 121 -5.35 17.21 10.25
CA GLN A 121 -5.09 17.32 8.81
C GLN A 121 -4.11 18.45 8.45
N SER A 122 -3.46 19.05 9.46
CA SER A 122 -2.42 20.06 9.29
C SER A 122 -1.13 19.46 8.70
N SER A 123 -0.30 20.33 8.12
CA SER A 123 0.93 19.94 7.41
C SER A 123 2.02 19.34 8.29
N ASP A 124 2.01 19.65 9.58
CA ASP A 124 2.91 19.10 10.60
C ASP A 124 2.62 17.63 10.97
N ASN A 125 1.42 17.15 10.63
CA ASN A 125 1.01 15.76 10.81
C ASN A 125 1.17 14.95 9.51
N VAL A 126 1.62 15.54 8.41
CA VAL A 126 1.73 14.86 7.11
C VAL A 126 3.20 14.70 6.72
N ILE A 127 3.63 13.47 6.49
CA ILE A 127 4.94 13.12 5.94
C ILE A 127 4.78 12.53 4.53
N LEU A 128 5.69 12.85 3.61
CA LEU A 128 5.71 12.30 2.25
C LEU A 128 6.63 11.08 2.19
N LEU A 129 6.11 9.96 1.70
CA LEU A 129 6.79 8.67 1.69
C LEU A 129 6.74 8.01 0.30
N CYS A 130 7.70 7.12 0.01
CA CYS A 130 7.55 6.16 -1.07
C CYS A 130 6.63 5.01 -0.62
N PRO A 131 6.12 4.17 -1.54
CA PRO A 131 5.24 3.06 -1.18
C PRO A 131 5.80 2.13 -0.10
N ASN A 132 7.11 1.87 -0.13
CA ASN A 132 7.76 0.96 0.82
C ASN A 132 7.75 1.55 2.24
N HIS A 133 8.29 2.77 2.42
CA HIS A 133 8.27 3.42 3.73
C HIS A 133 6.84 3.70 4.21
N HIS A 134 5.90 4.01 3.31
CA HIS A 134 4.51 4.19 3.69
C HIS A 134 3.93 2.91 4.30
N ARG A 135 4.24 1.73 3.76
CA ARG A 135 3.84 0.45 4.32
C ARG A 135 4.55 0.13 5.63
N MET A 136 5.82 0.50 5.79
CA MET A 136 6.51 0.35 7.08
C MET A 136 5.81 1.14 8.19
N PHE A 137 5.38 2.37 7.93
CA PHE A 137 4.60 3.15 8.89
C PHE A 137 3.27 2.47 9.29
N HIS A 138 2.63 1.73 8.38
CA HIS A 138 1.38 1.01 8.67
C HIS A 138 1.58 -0.30 9.42
N TYR A 139 2.67 -1.03 9.17
CA TYR A 139 2.78 -2.44 9.57
C TYR A 139 3.97 -2.73 10.49
N ALA A 140 5.06 -1.96 10.41
CA ALA A 140 6.28 -2.18 11.16
C ALA A 140 6.33 -1.31 12.44
N HIS A 141 5.30 -1.44 13.28
CA HIS A 141 5.10 -0.58 14.46
C HIS A 141 6.30 -0.56 15.42
N ASP A 142 7.00 -1.69 15.60
CA ASP A 142 8.17 -1.77 16.49
C ASP A 142 9.46 -1.24 15.85
N ALA A 143 9.45 -1.03 14.53
CA ALA A 143 10.62 -0.59 13.76
C ALA A 143 10.51 0.85 13.25
N VAL A 144 9.38 1.53 13.47
CA VAL A 144 9.15 2.92 13.07
C VAL A 144 8.76 3.75 14.29
N PHE A 145 9.60 4.73 14.63
CA PHE A 145 9.31 5.69 15.69
C PHE A 145 9.40 7.11 15.13
N VAL A 146 8.43 7.96 15.47
CA VAL A 146 8.39 9.37 15.08
C VAL A 146 8.35 10.21 16.34
N ASP A 147 9.38 11.03 16.51
CA ASP A 147 9.53 11.92 17.66
C ASP A 147 8.64 13.17 17.53
N ASP A 148 8.59 13.95 18.61
CA ASP A 148 7.88 15.22 18.65
C ASP A 148 8.43 16.24 17.66
N LEU A 149 7.56 17.17 17.25
CA LEU A 149 7.96 18.28 16.39
C LEU A 149 8.68 19.34 17.25
N VAL A 150 9.97 19.55 16.97
CA VAL A 150 10.80 20.57 17.64
C VAL A 150 11.41 21.45 16.55
N ASP A 151 11.17 22.76 16.63
CA ASP A 151 11.67 23.76 15.67
C ASP A 151 11.39 23.42 14.20
N GLY A 152 10.18 22.90 13.93
CA GLY A 152 9.75 22.50 12.59
C GLY A 152 10.34 21.17 12.10
N LYS A 153 11.07 20.44 12.93
CA LYS A 153 11.71 19.16 12.56
C LYS A 153 11.26 18.02 13.45
N ARG A 154 11.26 16.81 12.90
CA ARG A 154 11.05 15.56 13.66
C ARG A 154 12.19 14.60 13.40
N LYS A 155 12.58 13.86 14.42
CA LYS A 155 13.39 12.66 14.25
C LYS A 155 12.48 11.49 13.92
N VAL A 156 12.85 10.74 12.90
CA VAL A 156 12.16 9.50 12.50
C VAL A 156 13.18 8.38 12.52
N LEU A 157 12.95 7.37 13.35
CA LEU A 157 13.75 6.17 13.40
C LEU A 157 13.08 5.09 12.56
N ILE A 158 13.80 4.51 11.60
CA ILE A 158 13.36 3.37 10.81
C ILE A 158 14.46 2.31 10.84
N GLU A 159 14.15 1.11 11.34
CA GLU A 159 15.12 -0.01 11.41
C GLU A 159 16.46 0.38 12.08
N ASN A 160 16.39 1.20 13.13
CA ASN A 160 17.54 1.77 13.86
C ASN A 160 18.36 2.83 13.11
N VAL A 161 17.86 3.34 11.97
CA VAL A 161 18.45 4.49 11.26
C VAL A 161 17.66 5.75 11.58
N GLU A 162 18.33 6.76 12.14
CA GLU A 162 17.72 8.06 12.45
C GLU A 162 17.70 8.95 11.20
N HIS A 163 16.54 9.52 10.91
CA HIS A 163 16.32 10.51 9.86
C HIS A 163 15.81 11.81 10.50
N LEU A 164 16.50 12.92 10.25
CA LEU A 164 16.02 14.24 10.68
C LEU A 164 15.21 14.87 9.55
N ILE A 165 13.89 15.01 9.76
CA ILE A 165 12.95 15.44 8.73
C ILE A 165 12.46 16.85 9.02
N ASP A 166 12.56 17.71 8.02
CA ASP A 166 12.04 19.08 8.06
C ASP A 166 10.57 19.13 7.60
N PHE A 167 9.72 19.74 8.42
CA PHE A 167 8.29 19.96 8.18
C PHE A 167 7.96 21.45 7.96
N SER A 168 8.95 22.35 8.07
CA SER A 168 8.77 23.79 7.79
C SER A 168 8.54 24.10 6.31
#